data_AF-A0A0Q5LC74-F1
#
_entry.id   AF-A0A0Q5LC74-F1
#
_cell.length_a   1.000
_cell.length_b   1.000
_cell.length_c   1.000
_cell.angle_alpha   90.00
_cell.angle_beta   90.00
_cell.angle_gamma   90.00
#
_symmetry.space_group_name_H-M   'P 1'
#
loop_
_entity.id
_entity.type
_entity.pdbx_description
1 polymer ?
#
loop_
_entity_poly.entity_id
_entity_poly.type
_entity_poly.pdbx_seq_one_letter_code
_entity_poly.pdbx_strand_id
1 'polypeptide(L)'
;MDGPFLEALAELQDYEVFGSFAVVEGLVRLERIAKAALAAHVTSDELRAAARHVMDRHWNDTGSSPAFLERRRAEVLLRLDTMLDHLEWEDRMYQSEYLN
;
A
#
# COMPACT_ATOMS: atom_id res chain seq x y z
N MET A 1 17.74 -1.42 4.21
CA MET A 1 16.31 -1.66 3.95
C MET A 1 15.54 -0.83 4.95
N ASP A 2 14.83 0.16 4.44
CA ASP A 2 14.38 1.35 5.14
C ASP A 2 13.29 1.05 6.17
N GLY A 3 13.65 1.18 7.46
CA GLY A 3 12.78 0.86 8.60
C GLY A 3 11.36 1.44 8.51
N PRO A 4 11.17 2.72 8.14
CA PRO A 4 9.84 3.34 8.05
C PRO A 4 8.91 2.68 7.02
N PHE A 5 9.45 2.18 5.91
CA PHE A 5 8.67 1.48 4.90
C PHE A 5 8.18 0.12 5.40
N LEU A 6 9.07 -0.63 6.06
CA LEU A 6 8.71 -1.92 6.65
C LEU A 6 7.71 -1.77 7.81
N GLU A 7 7.84 -0.72 8.61
CA GLU A 7 6.88 -0.38 9.67
C GLU A 7 5.50 -0.04 9.10
N ALA A 8 5.43 0.79 8.06
CA ALA A 8 4.17 1.12 7.40
C ALA A 8 3.52 -0.12 6.77
N LEU A 9 4.31 -1.00 6.12
CA LEU A 9 3.81 -2.26 5.56
C LEU A 9 3.17 -3.18 6.61
N ALA A 10 3.58 -3.10 7.87
CA ALA A 10 2.98 -3.88 8.94
C ALA A 10 1.49 -3.53 9.16
N GLU A 11 1.05 -2.33 8.75
CA GLU A 11 -0.37 -1.95 8.80
C GLU A 11 -1.26 -2.82 7.90
N LEU A 12 -0.68 -3.55 6.92
CA LEU A 12 -1.40 -4.53 6.11
C LEU A 12 -1.72 -5.82 6.87
N GLN A 13 -0.99 -6.12 7.95
CA GLN A 13 -1.20 -7.33 8.77
C GLN A 13 -2.58 -7.28 9.43
N ASP A 14 -2.90 -6.14 10.05
CA ASP A 14 -4.15 -5.86 10.76
C ASP A 14 -5.13 -5.06 9.89
N TYR A 15 -4.97 -5.11 8.58
CA TYR A 15 -5.88 -4.45 7.66
C TYR A 15 -7.24 -5.14 7.70
N GLU A 16 -8.31 -4.36 7.77
CA GLU A 16 -9.66 -4.92 7.75
C GLU A 16 -9.92 -5.61 6.40
N VAL A 17 -9.76 -6.93 6.38
CA VAL A 17 -9.99 -7.77 5.20
C VAL A 17 -11.47 -7.72 4.78
N PHE A 18 -12.37 -7.58 5.77
CA PHE A 18 -13.82 -7.55 5.57
C PHE A 18 -14.43 -6.14 5.62
N GLY A 19 -13.64 -5.13 5.98
CA GLY A 19 -14.08 -3.74 6.03
C GLY A 19 -14.34 -3.16 4.65
N SER A 20 -15.34 -2.27 4.56
CA SER A 20 -15.56 -1.50 3.33
C SER A 20 -14.30 -0.68 3.01
N PHE A 21 -13.89 -0.70 1.75
CA PHE A 21 -12.75 0.11 1.29
C PHE A 21 -12.99 1.62 1.37
N ALA A 22 -14.24 2.04 1.59
CA ALA A 22 -14.60 3.43 1.77
C ALA A 22 -14.44 3.92 3.22
N VAL A 23 -14.01 3.07 4.16
CA VAL A 23 -13.71 3.54 5.52
C VAL A 23 -12.44 4.38 5.44
N VAL A 24 -12.57 5.67 5.78
CA VAL A 24 -11.50 6.69 5.73
C VAL A 24 -10.20 6.18 6.35
N GLU A 25 -10.29 5.43 7.44
CA GLU A 25 -9.12 4.85 8.10
C GLU A 25 -8.32 3.90 7.20
N GLY A 26 -8.98 3.02 6.44
CA GLY A 26 -8.30 2.10 5.52
C GLY A 26 -7.53 2.84 4.43
N LEU A 27 -8.12 3.90 3.87
CA LEU A 27 -7.45 4.74 2.87
C LEU A 27 -6.23 5.47 3.46
N VAL A 28 -6.35 6.01 4.68
CA VAL A 28 -5.23 6.66 5.36
C VAL A 28 -4.07 5.70 5.61
N ARG A 29 -4.35 4.44 5.97
CA ARG A 29 -3.30 3.41 6.12
C ARG A 29 -2.58 3.13 4.81
N LEU A 30 -3.31 2.95 3.72
CA LEU A 30 -2.73 2.74 2.38
C LEU A 30 -1.90 3.94 1.92
N GLU A 31 -2.37 5.16 2.20
CA GLU A 31 -1.64 6.39 1.89
C GLU A 31 -0.32 6.48 2.67
N ARG A 32 -0.30 6.11 3.96
CA ARG A 32 0.93 6.05 4.76
C ARG A 32 1.95 5.08 4.17
N ILE A 33 1.49 3.90 3.73
CA ILE A 33 2.36 2.91 3.06
C ILE A 33 2.94 3.50 1.79
N ALA A 34 2.12 4.13 0.93
CA ALA A 34 2.57 4.72 -0.33
C ALA A 34 3.56 5.87 -0.10
N LYS A 35 3.32 6.74 0.89
CA LYS A 35 4.25 7.81 1.28
C LYS A 35 5.58 7.26 1.79
N ALA A 36 5.56 6.21 2.60
CA ALA A 36 6.77 5.57 3.08
C ALA A 36 7.55 4.89 1.94
N ALA A 37 6.86 4.27 0.98
CA ALA A 37 7.45 3.70 -0.22
C ALA A 37 8.14 4.78 -1.08
N LEU A 38 7.45 5.90 -1.34
CA LEU A 38 8.01 7.04 -2.07
C LEU A 38 9.27 7.58 -1.38
N ALA A 39 9.21 7.80 -0.06
CA ALA A 39 10.35 8.31 0.71
C ALA A 39 11.55 7.33 0.73
N ALA A 40 11.29 6.03 0.62
CA ALA A 40 12.31 4.99 0.54
C ALA A 40 12.75 4.68 -0.90
N HIS A 41 12.25 5.43 -1.91
CA HIS A 41 12.51 5.18 -3.33
C HIS A 41 12.18 3.74 -3.78
N VAL A 42 11.14 3.16 -3.18
CA VAL A 42 10.63 1.83 -3.51
C VAL A 42 9.81 1.91 -4.79
N THR A 43 10.11 1.06 -5.76
CA THR A 43 9.36 0.98 -7.02
C THR A 43 7.96 0.37 -6.79
N SER A 44 7.02 0.64 -7.70
CA SER A 44 5.68 0.01 -7.67
C SER A 44 5.77 -1.53 -7.63
N ASP A 45 6.70 -2.15 -8.35
CA ASP A 45 6.88 -3.61 -8.33
C ASP A 45 7.38 -4.13 -6.98
N GLU A 46 8.33 -3.44 -6.35
CA GLU A 46 8.81 -3.78 -5.00
C GLU A 46 7.73 -3.59 -3.94
N LEU A 47 6.96 -2.49 -4.03
CA LEU A 47 5.81 -2.24 -3.17
C LEU A 47 4.77 -3.36 -3.31
N ARG A 48 4.42 -3.75 -4.54
CA ARG A 48 3.50 -4.86 -4.79
C ARG A 48 3.99 -6.17 -4.20
N ALA A 49 5.26 -6.51 -4.44
CA ALA A 49 5.85 -7.75 -3.95
C ALA A 49 5.85 -7.80 -2.42
N ALA A 50 6.25 -6.71 -1.77
CA ALA A 50 6.30 -6.62 -0.31
C ALA A 50 4.89 -6.64 0.31
N ALA A 51 3.96 -5.85 -0.22
CA ALA A 51 2.57 -5.84 0.24
C ALA A 51 1.91 -7.22 0.07
N ARG A 52 2.13 -7.87 -1.09
CA ARG A 52 1.64 -9.22 -1.36
C ARG A 52 2.17 -10.23 -0.34
N HIS A 53 3.47 -10.18 -0.04
CA HIS A 53 4.08 -11.05 0.96
C HIS A 53 3.43 -10.91 2.34
N VAL A 54 3.19 -9.68 2.79
CA VAL A 54 2.54 -9.41 4.09
C VAL A 54 1.11 -9.96 4.10
N MET A 55 0.31 -9.68 3.07
CA MET A 55 -1.06 -10.17 2.98
C MET A 55 -1.15 -11.70 2.89
N ASP A 56 -0.23 -12.34 2.17
CA ASP A 56 -0.17 -13.81 2.06
C ASP A 56 0.18 -14.45 3.42
N ARG A 57 1.05 -13.81 4.21
CA ARG A 57 1.42 -14.30 5.53
C ARG A 57 0.32 -14.16 6.57
N HIS A 58 -0.45 -13.07 6.53
CA HIS A 58 -1.37 -12.73 7.63
C HIS A 58 -2.85 -12.98 7.33
N TRP A 59 -3.28 -12.91 6.06
CA TRP A 59 -4.71 -13.00 5.75
C TRP A 59 -5.21 -14.43 5.54
N ASN A 60 -4.31 -15.38 5.27
CA ASN A 60 -4.68 -16.78 5.05
C ASN A 60 -5.23 -17.45 6.32
N ASP A 61 -4.90 -16.94 7.50
CA ASP A 61 -5.34 -17.47 8.80
C ASP A 61 -6.75 -16.99 9.20
N THR A 62 -7.40 -16.16 8.37
CA THR A 62 -8.73 -15.58 8.66
C THR A 62 -9.91 -16.55 8.46
N GLY A 63 -9.67 -17.76 7.94
CA GLY A 63 -10.73 -18.72 7.58
C GLY A 63 -11.56 -18.32 6.35
N SER A 64 -11.14 -17.28 5.62
CA SER A 64 -11.80 -16.80 4.41
C SER A 64 -11.58 -17.71 3.20
N SER A 65 -12.51 -17.65 2.23
CA SER A 65 -12.32 -18.33 0.95
C SER A 65 -11.11 -17.77 0.18
N PRO A 66 -10.26 -18.63 -0.43
CA PRO A 66 -9.12 -18.17 -1.23
C PRO A 66 -9.49 -17.19 -2.35
N ALA A 67 -10.61 -17.42 -3.05
CA ALA A 67 -11.05 -16.54 -4.13
C ALA A 67 -11.44 -15.14 -3.65
N PHE A 68 -11.96 -15.03 -2.42
CA PHE A 68 -12.26 -13.74 -1.81
C PHE A 68 -10.97 -13.00 -1.45
N LEU A 69 -10.01 -13.70 -0.83
CA LEU A 69 -8.72 -13.11 -0.46
C LEU A 69 -7.92 -12.66 -1.68
N GLU A 70 -7.91 -13.43 -2.77
CA GLU A 70 -7.24 -13.02 -4.01
C GLU A 70 -7.83 -11.73 -4.60
N ARG A 71 -9.17 -11.62 -4.62
CA ARG A 71 -9.83 -10.38 -5.04
C ARG A 71 -9.44 -9.21 -4.14
N ARG A 72 -9.46 -9.42 -2.81
CA ARG A 72 -9.12 -8.39 -1.83
C ARG A 72 -7.67 -7.92 -1.99
N ARG A 73 -6.72 -8.83 -2.19
CA ARG A 73 -5.31 -8.52 -2.45
C ARG A 73 -5.15 -7.69 -3.72
N ALA A 74 -5.75 -8.13 -4.82
CA ALA A 74 -5.68 -7.40 -6.08
C ALA A 74 -6.18 -5.95 -5.92
N GLU A 75 -7.24 -5.76 -5.14
CA GLU A 75 -7.80 -4.44 -4.90
C GLU A 75 -6.93 -3.54 -4.01
N VAL A 76 -6.27 -4.10 -2.99
CA VAL A 76 -5.29 -3.36 -2.17
C VAL A 76 -4.08 -2.98 -3.00
N LEU A 77 -3.55 -3.90 -3.82
CA LEU A 77 -2.40 -3.63 -4.68
C LEU A 77 -2.71 -2.52 -5.69
N LEU A 78 -3.87 -2.58 -6.35
CA LEU A 78 -4.29 -1.54 -7.29
C LEU A 78 -4.35 -0.15 -6.62
N ARG A 79 -4.84 -0.07 -5.38
CA ARG A 79 -4.89 1.21 -4.64
C ARG A 79 -3.51 1.72 -4.26
N LEU A 80 -2.63 0.84 -3.78
CA LEU A 80 -1.26 1.21 -3.44
C LEU A 80 -0.53 1.76 -4.65
N ASP A 81 -0.66 1.11 -5.81
CA ASP A 81 -0.09 1.62 -7.06
C ASP A 81 -0.66 2.98 -7.43
N THR A 82 -1.98 3.11 -7.43
CA THR A 82 -2.65 4.38 -7.77
C THR A 82 -2.21 5.52 -6.85
N MET A 83 -2.06 5.24 -5.55
CA MET A 83 -1.60 6.22 -4.58
C MET A 83 -0.12 6.57 -4.78
N LEU A 84 0.74 5.60 -5.03
CA LEU A 84 2.16 5.84 -5.28
C LEU A 84 2.33 6.68 -6.57
N ASP A 85 1.67 6.30 -7.67
CA ASP A 85 1.70 7.03 -8.93
C ASP A 85 1.25 8.49 -8.76
N HIS A 86 0.20 8.71 -7.95
CA HIS A 86 -0.30 10.04 -7.64
C HIS A 86 0.72 10.86 -6.84
N LEU A 87 1.28 10.28 -5.78
CA LEU A 87 2.27 10.96 -4.93
C LEU A 87 3.56 11.26 -5.70
N GLU A 88 4.02 10.35 -6.55
CA GLU A 88 5.15 10.61 -7.44
C GLU A 88 4.88 11.74 -8.43
N TRP A 89 3.65 11.81 -8.95
CA TRP A 89 3.24 12.94 -9.81
C TRP A 89 3.24 14.26 -9.03
N GLU A 90 2.69 14.27 -7.81
CA GLU A 90 2.71 15.45 -6.94
C GLU A 90 4.14 15.90 -6.62
N ASP A 91 5.03 14.98 -6.24
CA ASP A 91 6.44 15.28 -5.93
C ASP A 91 7.17 15.91 -7.13
N ARG A 92 6.96 15.36 -8.34
CA ARG A 92 7.51 15.94 -9.57
C ARG A 92 6.97 17.35 -9.87
N MET A 93 5.68 17.58 -9.65
CA MET A 93 5.06 18.89 -9.88
C MET A 93 5.62 19.92 -8.89
N TYR A 94 5.72 19.56 -7.61
CA TYR A 94 6.34 20.43 -6.61
C TYR A 94 7.80 20.75 -6.95
N GLN A 95 8.61 19.75 -7.32
CA GLN A 95 9.99 20.00 -7.72
C GLN A 95 10.08 20.94 -8.94
N SER A 96 9.17 20.81 -9.92
CA SER A 96 9.13 21.68 -11.10
C SER A 96 8.75 23.14 -10.78
N GLU A 97 7.92 23.37 -9.77
CA GLU A 97 7.45 24.72 -9.39
C GLU A 97 8.47 25.50 -8.55
N TYR A 98 9.31 24.81 -7.76
CA TYR A 98 10.25 25.45 -6.83
C TYR A 98 11.72 25.48 -7.32
N LEU A 99 12.03 24.87 -8.46
CA LEU A 99 13.37 24.85 -9.07
C LEU A 99 13.47 25.66 -10.37
N ASN A 100 12.39 26.35 -10.79
CA ASN A 100 12.38 27.36 -11.85
C ASN A 100 12.24 28.77 -11.27
#